data_AF-A0A0N1L418-F1
#
_entry.id   AF-A0A0N1L418-F1
#
_cell.length_a   1.000
_cell.length_b   1.000
_cell.length_c   1.000
_cell.angle_alpha   90.00
_cell.angle_beta   90.00
_cell.angle_gamma   90.00
#
_symmetry.space_group_name_H-M   'P 1'
#
loop_
_entity.id
_entity.type
_entity.pdbx_description
1 polymer ?
#
loop_
_entity_poly.entity_id
_entity_poly.type
_entity_poly.pdbx_seq_one_letter_code
_entity_poly.pdbx_strand_id
1 'polypeptide(L)'
;MAITTTLLVEWMFHGGSPSLLDPHRLTLALLIALANLALIAVGDTLRRTVRQLDALAREQDIVAREMYHRVQNALGVVQALIRVSHAGDDTERFRQDLLARVQALANANRLLDSPPGNTNGAPRRSVTEARQPADGAGLSPAQLVRTAIAPFHKDDAFHIAGPPFLIAREPAYHLLLVLHELCTNALKHGALSDPRGRVSIGWSADGVLLWRENGGPPVLPPSRQGLGTRMFARQQHWTLERDFAPSGLTCRIALRAPATVRR
;
A
#
# COMPACT_ATOMS: atom_id res chain seq x y z
N MET A 1 -26.37 40.75 14.19
CA MET A 1 -25.37 40.77 15.28
C MET A 1 -24.64 42.10 15.34
N ALA A 2 -23.77 42.49 14.40
CA ALA A 2 -23.04 43.76 14.50
C ALA A 2 -23.93 45.02 14.60
N ILE A 3 -24.97 45.11 13.76
CA ILE A 3 -25.92 46.25 13.75
C ILE A 3 -26.70 46.34 15.07
N THR A 4 -27.14 45.20 15.59
CA THR A 4 -27.89 45.11 16.85
C THR A 4 -27.06 45.49 18.07
N THR A 5 -25.77 45.15 18.12
CA THR A 5 -24.88 45.59 19.21
C THR A 5 -24.57 47.07 19.12
N THR A 6 -24.36 47.62 17.93
CA THR A 6 -24.10 49.05 17.74
C THR A 6 -25.29 49.90 18.20
N LEU A 7 -26.52 49.51 17.81
CA LEU A 7 -27.74 50.20 18.24
C LEU A 7 -27.99 50.10 19.76
N LEU A 8 -27.60 48.98 20.39
CA LEU A 8 -27.77 48.76 21.83
C LEU A 8 -26.76 49.57 22.66
N VAL A 9 -25.52 49.70 22.20
CA VAL A 9 -24.51 50.60 22.78
C VAL A 9 -24.96 52.06 22.65
N GLU A 10 -25.46 52.47 21.48
CA GLU A 10 -25.97 53.82 21.27
C GLU A 10 -27.15 54.15 22.21
N TRP A 11 -28.12 53.23 22.32
CA TRP A 11 -29.27 53.37 23.20
C TRP A 11 -28.88 53.45 24.69
N MET A 12 -27.94 52.62 25.13
CA MET A 12 -27.51 52.52 26.54
C MET A 12 -26.74 53.74 27.02
N PHE A 13 -25.89 54.35 26.18
CA PHE A 13 -25.05 55.49 26.58
C PHE A 13 -25.71 56.86 26.32
N HIS A 14 -26.74 56.94 25.46
CA HIS A 14 -27.29 58.23 25.00
C HIS A 14 -28.80 58.42 25.22
N GLY A 15 -29.45 57.55 26.01
CA GLY A 15 -30.74 57.88 26.63
C GLY A 15 -31.96 57.90 25.70
N GLY A 16 -32.02 57.00 24.72
CA GLY A 16 -33.28 56.63 24.06
C GLY A 16 -33.86 57.57 22.99
N SER A 17 -33.27 58.74 22.70
CA SER A 17 -33.67 59.59 21.57
C SER A 17 -32.65 59.47 20.41
N PRO A 18 -32.99 58.82 19.28
CA PRO A 18 -32.09 58.65 18.15
C PRO A 18 -32.02 59.95 17.33
N SER A 19 -31.24 60.93 17.80
CA SER A 19 -30.84 62.07 16.96
C SER A 19 -29.64 61.67 16.11
N LEU A 20 -29.88 60.88 15.05
CA LEU A 20 -28.91 60.48 14.01
C LEU A 20 -28.30 61.67 13.22
N LEU A 21 -28.60 62.91 13.61
CA LEU A 21 -28.14 64.14 12.98
C LEU A 21 -26.85 64.70 13.59
N ASP A 22 -26.34 64.13 14.69
CA ASP A 22 -25.06 64.53 15.29
C ASP A 22 -23.88 63.79 14.60
N PRO A 23 -22.99 64.51 13.88
CA PRO A 23 -21.85 63.91 13.18
C PRO A 23 -20.92 63.08 14.09
N HIS A 24 -20.79 63.48 15.36
CA HIS A 24 -19.93 62.77 16.31
C HIS A 24 -20.51 61.40 16.72
N ARG A 25 -21.84 61.26 16.78
CA ARG A 25 -22.50 59.97 17.10
C ARG A 25 -22.44 59.00 15.92
N LEU A 26 -22.64 59.49 14.70
CA LEU A 26 -22.49 58.71 13.47
C LEU A 26 -21.08 58.14 13.31
N THR A 27 -20.06 58.98 13.54
CA THR A 27 -18.66 58.55 13.45
C THR A 27 -18.30 57.46 14.47
N LEU A 28 -18.75 57.59 15.72
CA LEU A 28 -18.57 56.54 16.74
C LEU A 28 -19.32 55.24 16.40
N ALA A 29 -20.58 55.34 15.95
CA ALA A 29 -21.36 54.16 15.54
C ALA A 29 -20.71 53.42 14.36
N LEU A 30 -20.17 54.15 13.38
CA LEU A 30 -19.43 53.59 12.25
C LEU A 30 -18.13 52.91 12.70
N LEU A 31 -17.37 53.54 13.61
CA LEU A 31 -16.15 52.94 14.17
C LEU A 31 -16.45 51.63 14.91
N ILE A 32 -17.50 51.59 15.72
CA ILE A 32 -17.94 50.38 16.44
C ILE A 32 -18.39 49.29 15.46
N ALA A 33 -19.17 49.66 14.44
CA ALA A 33 -19.61 48.71 13.42
C ALA A 33 -18.42 48.11 12.64
N LEU A 34 -17.45 48.95 12.24
CA LEU A 34 -16.22 48.52 11.56
C LEU A 34 -15.36 47.62 12.45
N ALA A 35 -15.19 47.98 13.74
CA ALA A 35 -14.45 47.16 14.70
C ALA A 35 -15.11 45.78 14.90
N ASN A 36 -16.44 45.74 15.00
CA ASN A 36 -17.20 44.50 15.10
C ASN A 36 -17.09 43.64 13.84
N LEU A 37 -17.16 44.25 12.64
CA LEU A 37 -16.98 43.55 11.38
C LEU A 37 -15.55 42.98 11.25
N ALA A 38 -14.53 43.77 11.62
CA ALA A 38 -13.15 43.32 11.63
C ALA A 38 -12.95 42.14 12.61
N LEU A 39 -13.53 42.22 13.82
CA LEU A 39 -13.45 41.13 14.80
C LEU A 39 -14.12 39.84 14.29
N ILE A 40 -15.29 39.96 13.64
CA ILE A 40 -15.99 38.82 13.03
C ILE A 40 -15.15 38.24 11.89
N ALA A 41 -14.57 39.07 11.02
CA ALA A 41 -13.74 38.65 9.90
C ALA A 41 -12.47 37.94 10.36
N VAL A 42 -11.79 38.46 11.39
CA VAL A 42 -10.61 37.84 12.01
C VAL A 42 -11.00 36.51 12.65
N GLY A 43 -12.11 36.46 13.40
CA GLY A 43 -12.60 35.24 14.01
C GLY A 43 -12.97 34.15 12.99
N ASP A 44 -13.56 34.53 11.86
CA ASP A 44 -13.86 33.60 10.78
C ASP A 44 -12.60 33.11 10.07
N THR A 45 -11.65 34.00 9.79
CA THR A 45 -10.35 33.65 9.20
C THR A 45 -9.60 32.67 10.11
N LEU A 46 -9.52 32.96 11.41
CA LEU A 46 -8.88 32.07 12.39
C LEU A 46 -9.55 30.69 12.42
N ARG A 47 -10.89 30.63 12.45
CA ARG A 47 -11.63 29.36 12.41
C ARG A 47 -11.35 28.57 11.14
N ARG A 48 -11.28 29.23 9.98
CA ARG A 48 -10.94 28.58 8.71
C ARG A 48 -9.52 28.02 8.75
N THR A 49 -8.55 28.81 9.22
CA THR A 49 -7.14 28.38 9.32
C THR A 49 -6.98 27.21 10.27
N VAL A 50 -7.61 27.23 11.45
CA VAL A 50 -7.56 26.10 12.41
C VAL A 50 -8.15 24.84 11.77
N ARG A 51 -9.31 24.94 11.11
CA ARG A 51 -9.92 23.79 10.42
C ARG A 51 -9.04 23.22 9.31
N GLN A 52 -8.33 24.09 8.59
CA GLN A 52 -7.37 23.67 7.56
C GLN A 52 -6.17 22.96 8.17
N LEU A 53 -5.59 23.49 9.26
CA LEU A 53 -4.49 22.85 9.97
C LEU A 53 -4.90 21.49 10.53
N ASP A 54 -6.09 21.39 11.13
CA ASP A 54 -6.61 20.11 11.63
C ASP A 54 -6.85 19.10 10.50
N ALA A 55 -7.29 19.56 9.33
CA ALA A 55 -7.46 18.68 8.17
C ALA A 55 -6.12 18.14 7.66
N LEU A 56 -5.11 19.02 7.53
CA LEU A 56 -3.75 18.63 7.16
C LEU A 56 -3.13 17.68 8.19
N ALA A 57 -3.32 17.94 9.49
CA ALA A 57 -2.84 17.08 10.56
C ALA A 57 -3.47 15.68 10.49
N ARG A 58 -4.79 15.59 10.23
CA ARG A 58 -5.49 14.30 10.05
C ARG A 58 -4.98 13.54 8.83
N GLU A 59 -4.73 14.24 7.73
CA GLU A 59 -4.16 13.63 6.52
C GLU A 59 -2.77 13.07 6.79
N GLN A 60 -1.90 13.85 7.44
CA GLN A 60 -0.57 13.40 7.85
C GLN A 60 -0.63 12.19 8.78
N ASP A 61 -1.58 12.16 9.72
CA ASP A 61 -1.74 11.07 10.69
C ASP A 61 -2.22 9.75 10.04
N ILE A 62 -3.07 9.83 9.01
CA ILE A 62 -3.46 8.66 8.21
C ILE A 62 -2.24 8.11 7.45
N VAL A 63 -1.47 8.98 6.78
CA VAL A 63 -0.25 8.58 6.06
C VAL A 63 0.79 8.01 7.02
N ALA A 64 0.95 8.61 8.20
CA ALA A 64 1.88 8.15 9.23
C ALA A 64 1.50 6.77 9.76
N ARG A 65 0.21 6.50 10.02
CA ARG A 65 -0.28 5.18 10.42
C ARG A 65 -0.02 4.13 9.34
N GLU A 66 -0.31 4.44 8.08
CA GLU A 66 -0.07 3.53 6.97
C GLU A 66 1.43 3.23 6.82
N MET A 67 2.28 4.25 6.90
CA MET A 67 3.74 4.07 6.91
C MET A 67 4.21 3.24 8.10
N TYR A 68 3.65 3.48 9.28
CA TYR A 68 3.96 2.69 10.48
C TYR A 68 3.60 1.21 10.27
N HIS A 69 2.41 0.90 9.77
CA HIS A 69 2.02 -0.46 9.44
C HIS A 69 2.96 -1.10 8.41
N ARG A 70 3.36 -0.37 7.37
CA ARG A 70 4.32 -0.85 6.36
C ARG A 70 5.71 -1.12 6.95
N VAL A 71 6.21 -0.23 7.79
CA VAL A 71 7.51 -0.38 8.47
C VAL A 71 7.46 -1.57 9.42
N GLN A 72 6.38 -1.73 10.19
CA GLN A 72 6.19 -2.89 11.06
C GLN A 72 6.10 -4.21 10.27
N ASN A 73 5.44 -4.22 9.12
CA ASN A 73 5.41 -5.40 8.24
C ASN A 73 6.81 -5.73 7.72
N ALA A 74 7.57 -4.75 7.23
CA ALA A 74 8.93 -4.94 6.77
C ALA A 74 9.87 -5.42 7.88
N LEU A 75 9.78 -4.82 9.07
CA LEU A 75 10.56 -5.22 10.25
C LEU A 75 10.17 -6.61 10.74
N GLY A 76 8.88 -6.96 10.72
CA GLY A 76 8.41 -8.31 11.05
C GLY A 76 9.01 -9.35 10.11
N VAL A 77 9.15 -9.01 8.82
CA VAL A 77 9.84 -9.86 7.85
C VAL A 77 11.33 -9.99 8.20
N VAL A 78 12.04 -8.89 8.36
CA VAL A 78 13.47 -8.88 8.71
C VAL A 78 13.74 -9.61 10.03
N GLN A 79 12.92 -9.40 11.05
CA GLN A 79 13.05 -10.07 12.35
C GLN A 79 12.75 -11.57 12.28
N ALA A 80 11.80 -12.01 11.46
CA ALA A 80 11.58 -13.43 11.22
C ALA A 80 12.77 -14.06 10.47
N LEU A 81 13.42 -13.31 9.59
CA LEU A 81 14.63 -13.75 8.88
C LEU A 81 15.83 -13.91 9.81
N ILE A 82 16.10 -12.92 10.68
CA ILE A 82 17.20 -12.97 11.65
C ILE A 82 17.02 -14.12 12.65
N ARG A 83 15.78 -14.35 13.11
CA ARG A 83 15.47 -15.34 14.16
C ARG A 83 15.56 -16.78 13.69
N VAL A 84 15.54 -17.02 12.38
CA VAL A 84 15.66 -18.37 11.81
C VAL A 84 17.10 -18.69 11.38
N SER A 85 17.97 -17.68 11.26
CA SER A 85 19.42 -17.90 11.11
C SER A 85 19.99 -18.59 12.32
N HIS A 86 20.39 -19.85 12.16
CA HIS A 86 21.15 -20.58 13.16
C HIS A 86 22.64 -20.24 13.01
N ALA A 87 23.35 -20.18 14.14
CA ALA A 87 24.80 -20.15 14.17
C ALA A 87 25.33 -21.48 13.58
N GLY A 88 25.77 -21.48 12.32
CA GLY A 88 26.32 -22.67 11.66
C GLY A 88 26.24 -22.71 10.13
N ASP A 89 25.41 -21.87 9.50
CA ASP A 89 25.35 -21.77 8.04
C ASP A 89 26.43 -20.81 7.49
N ASP A 90 26.89 -21.09 6.26
CA ASP A 90 27.86 -20.26 5.51
C ASP A 90 27.35 -18.80 5.42
N THR A 91 28.01 -17.91 6.17
CA THR A 91 27.64 -16.50 6.36
C THR A 91 27.40 -15.77 5.03
N GLU A 92 28.17 -16.13 4.00
CA GLU A 92 28.07 -15.51 2.69
C GLU A 92 26.81 -15.92 1.94
N ARG A 93 26.42 -17.20 2.02
CA ARG A 93 25.17 -17.70 1.45
C ARG A 93 23.96 -17.08 2.15
N PHE A 94 24.04 -16.92 3.47
CA PHE A 94 23.01 -16.23 4.24
C PHE A 94 22.85 -14.77 3.82
N ARG A 95 23.97 -14.04 3.67
CA ARG A 95 24.00 -12.65 3.23
C ARG A 95 23.33 -12.48 1.86
N GLN A 96 23.63 -13.38 0.92
CA GLN A 96 23.04 -13.37 -0.43
C GLN A 96 21.53 -13.62 -0.40
N ASP A 97 21.08 -14.61 0.37
CA ASP A 97 19.66 -14.94 0.52
C ASP A 97 18.87 -13.81 1.21
N LEU A 98 19.48 -13.15 2.20
CA LEU A 98 18.89 -12.00 2.87
C LEU A 98 18.74 -10.81 1.91
N LEU A 99 19.77 -10.49 1.13
CA LEU A 99 19.75 -9.38 0.19
C LEU A 99 18.72 -9.58 -0.93
N ALA A 100 18.64 -10.79 -1.49
CA ALA A 100 17.64 -11.11 -2.52
C ALA A 100 16.22 -10.88 -2.01
N ARG A 101 15.93 -11.30 -0.77
CA ARG A 101 14.61 -11.14 -0.14
C ARG A 101 14.30 -9.67 0.19
N VAL A 102 15.27 -8.91 0.69
CA VAL A 102 15.11 -7.45 0.93
C VAL A 102 14.83 -6.72 -0.38
N GLN A 103 15.49 -7.10 -1.47
CA GLN A 103 15.22 -6.54 -2.80
C GLN A 103 13.83 -6.91 -3.31
N ALA A 104 13.38 -8.15 -3.12
CA ALA A 104 12.02 -8.56 -3.46
C ALA A 104 10.96 -7.72 -2.70
N LEU A 105 11.20 -7.46 -1.41
CA LEU A 105 10.34 -6.58 -0.60
C LEU A 105 10.35 -5.13 -1.10
N ALA A 106 11.53 -4.59 -1.45
CA ALA A 106 11.64 -3.25 -2.03
C ALA A 106 10.92 -3.14 -3.38
N ASN A 107 10.94 -4.19 -4.20
CA ASN A 107 10.19 -4.26 -5.46
C ASN A 107 8.68 -4.30 -5.21
N ALA A 108 8.23 -5.04 -4.20
CA ALA A 108 6.84 -5.05 -3.76
C ALA A 108 6.38 -3.63 -3.42
N ASN A 109 7.15 -2.91 -2.60
CA ASN A 109 6.85 -1.54 -2.21
C ASN A 109 6.75 -0.59 -3.42
N ARG A 110 7.69 -0.67 -4.36
CA ARG A 110 7.67 0.18 -5.58
C ARG A 110 6.46 -0.08 -6.48
N LEU A 111 6.10 -1.34 -6.68
CA LEU A 111 4.93 -1.73 -7.47
C LEU A 111 3.64 -1.19 -6.87
N LEU A 112 3.63 -1.06 -5.54
CA LEU A 112 2.47 -0.65 -4.77
C LEU A 112 2.42 0.86 -4.54
N ASP A 113 3.53 1.58 -4.60
CA ASP A 113 3.52 3.04 -4.58
C ASP A 113 3.25 3.67 -5.97
N SER A 114 3.21 2.85 -7.03
CA SER A 114 2.90 3.32 -8.38
C SER A 114 1.37 3.36 -8.61
N PRO A 115 0.76 4.53 -8.90
CA PRO A 115 -0.64 4.58 -9.30
C PRO A 115 -0.88 3.77 -10.58
N PRO A 116 -2.04 3.10 -10.73
CA PRO A 116 -2.33 2.32 -11.93
C PRO A 116 -2.42 3.26 -13.13
N GLY A 117 -1.42 3.24 -14.02
CA GLY A 117 -1.44 4.04 -15.26
C GLY A 117 -0.10 4.53 -15.80
N ASN A 118 1.03 4.28 -15.13
CA ASN A 118 2.33 4.77 -15.56
C ASN A 118 3.31 3.60 -15.76
N THR A 119 3.29 3.00 -16.94
CA THR A 119 4.48 2.38 -17.52
C THR A 119 4.59 2.93 -18.93
N ASN A 120 5.21 4.10 -19.06
CA ASN A 120 5.91 4.60 -20.24
C ASN A 120 6.48 5.98 -19.87
N GLY A 121 7.81 6.11 -19.94
CA GLY A 121 8.53 7.29 -19.48
C GLY A 121 8.09 8.57 -20.20
N ALA A 122 7.43 9.47 -19.48
CA ALA A 122 7.27 10.87 -19.87
C ALA A 122 7.19 11.75 -18.59
N PRO A 123 7.75 12.98 -18.62
CA PRO A 123 7.95 13.75 -17.41
C PRO A 123 6.67 14.40 -16.90
N ARG A 124 6.51 14.29 -15.58
CA ARG A 124 5.69 15.07 -14.64
C ARG A 124 5.07 16.34 -15.26
N ARG A 125 3.75 16.34 -15.46
CA ARG A 125 2.94 17.56 -15.60
C ARG A 125 1.76 17.54 -14.63
N SER A 126 1.70 18.66 -13.88
CA SER A 126 0.57 19.25 -13.16
C SER A 126 -0.21 18.37 -12.19
N VAL A 127 0.10 18.62 -10.91
CA VAL A 127 -0.79 18.52 -9.76
C VAL A 127 -1.98 19.46 -9.99
N THR A 128 -3.09 18.95 -10.51
CA THR A 128 -4.44 19.53 -10.35
C THR A 128 -5.42 18.51 -10.90
N GLU A 129 -5.67 17.49 -10.10
CA GLU A 129 -6.96 16.79 -10.01
C GLU A 129 -6.78 15.83 -8.83
N ALA A 130 -7.17 16.32 -7.65
CA ALA A 130 -7.33 15.48 -6.47
C ALA A 130 -8.51 14.53 -6.71
N ARG A 131 -8.28 13.53 -7.57
CA ARG A 131 -9.06 12.31 -7.54
C ARG A 131 -8.62 11.61 -6.27
N GLN A 132 -9.52 11.59 -5.29
CA GLN A 132 -9.42 10.77 -4.08
C GLN A 132 -8.71 9.46 -4.43
N PRO A 133 -7.67 9.04 -3.68
CA PRO A 133 -7.19 7.67 -3.82
C PRO A 133 -8.37 6.82 -3.40
N ALA A 134 -9.12 6.30 -4.38
CA ALA A 134 -10.13 5.31 -4.10
C ALA A 134 -9.42 4.20 -3.34
N ASP A 135 -9.91 3.90 -2.15
CA ASP A 135 -9.80 2.57 -1.58
C ASP A 135 -10.07 1.58 -2.74
N GLY A 136 -9.05 0.90 -3.28
CA GLY A 136 -9.29 -0.13 -4.31
C GLY A 136 -8.47 -0.16 -5.60
N ALA A 137 -7.30 0.47 -5.72
CA ALA A 137 -6.36 0.06 -6.77
C ALA A 137 -5.65 -1.26 -6.36
N GLY A 138 -6.37 -2.37 -6.45
CA GLY A 138 -5.76 -3.70 -6.34
C GLY A 138 -4.76 -3.96 -7.48
N LEU A 139 -3.95 -5.01 -7.37
CA LEU A 139 -3.00 -5.39 -8.42
C LEU A 139 -3.52 -6.58 -9.20
N SER A 140 -3.19 -6.61 -10.49
CA SER A 140 -3.45 -7.81 -11.28
C SER A 140 -2.45 -8.92 -10.90
N PRO A 141 -2.88 -10.18 -10.81
CA PRO A 141 -1.98 -11.32 -10.65
C PRO A 141 -0.88 -11.35 -11.71
N ALA A 142 -1.22 -10.95 -12.95
CA ALA A 142 -0.27 -10.89 -14.04
C ALA A 142 0.90 -9.93 -13.77
N GLN A 143 0.63 -8.75 -13.17
CA GLN A 143 1.68 -7.83 -12.76
C GLN A 143 2.54 -8.42 -11.64
N LEU A 144 1.92 -9.01 -10.61
CA LEU A 144 2.63 -9.64 -9.50
C LEU A 144 3.56 -10.76 -9.98
N VAL A 145 3.06 -11.67 -10.82
CA VAL A 145 3.85 -12.76 -11.38
C VAL A 145 5.02 -12.22 -12.20
N ARG A 146 4.78 -11.26 -13.10
CA ARG A 146 5.86 -10.66 -13.90
C ARG A 146 6.93 -9.99 -13.04
N THR A 147 6.54 -9.26 -12.00
CA THR A 147 7.48 -8.64 -11.07
C THR A 147 8.26 -9.69 -10.27
N ALA A 148 7.63 -10.80 -9.88
CA ALA A 148 8.30 -11.87 -9.14
C ALA A 148 9.36 -12.59 -9.98
N ILE A 149 9.07 -12.87 -11.26
CA ILE A 149 9.95 -13.65 -12.13
C ILE A 149 11.06 -12.83 -12.79
N ALA A 150 10.89 -11.50 -12.92
CA ALA A 150 11.83 -10.62 -13.63
C ALA A 150 13.32 -10.79 -13.24
N PRO A 151 13.69 -11.01 -11.96
CA PRO A 151 15.10 -11.21 -11.58
C PRO A 151 15.74 -12.51 -12.08
N PHE A 152 14.94 -13.48 -12.52
CA PHE A 152 15.42 -14.85 -12.78
C PHE A 152 15.85 -15.09 -14.24
N HIS A 153 15.77 -14.05 -15.11
CA HIS A 153 16.34 -13.97 -16.48
C HIS A 153 16.32 -15.28 -17.29
N LYS A 154 15.19 -16.00 -17.26
CA LYS A 154 14.92 -17.24 -18.01
C LYS A 154 13.50 -17.18 -18.59
N ASP A 155 13.20 -16.16 -19.38
CA ASP A 155 11.82 -15.86 -19.79
C ASP A 155 11.15 -17.03 -20.54
N ASP A 156 11.90 -17.75 -21.38
CA ASP A 156 11.41 -18.94 -22.09
C ASP A 156 11.07 -20.13 -21.17
N ALA A 157 11.58 -20.11 -19.94
CA ALA A 157 11.32 -21.14 -18.94
C ALA A 157 9.98 -20.93 -18.21
N PHE A 158 9.38 -19.74 -18.29
CA PHE A 158 8.13 -19.40 -17.62
C PHE A 158 6.95 -19.33 -18.60
N HIS A 159 5.86 -20.02 -18.27
CA HIS A 159 4.58 -19.87 -18.95
C HIS A 159 3.55 -19.28 -17.99
N ILE A 160 3.05 -18.07 -18.27
CA ILE A 160 2.12 -17.33 -17.41
C ILE A 160 0.76 -17.18 -18.09
N ALA A 161 -0.34 -17.53 -17.41
CA ALA A 161 -1.69 -17.42 -17.98
C ALA A 161 -2.77 -17.28 -16.90
N GLY A 162 -3.82 -16.50 -17.22
CA GLY A 162 -5.02 -16.42 -16.38
C GLY A 162 -5.87 -15.18 -16.66
N PRO A 163 -7.11 -15.13 -16.15
CA PRO A 163 -8.03 -14.04 -16.41
C PRO A 163 -7.66 -12.77 -15.61
N PRO A 164 -8.09 -11.58 -16.07
CA PRO A 164 -7.88 -10.35 -15.33
C PRO A 164 -8.78 -10.27 -14.09
N PHE A 165 -8.20 -10.06 -12.92
CA PHE A 165 -8.90 -9.63 -11.71
C PHE A 165 -7.96 -8.79 -10.84
N LEU A 166 -8.49 -8.15 -9.80
CA LEU A 166 -7.70 -7.34 -8.88
C LEU A 166 -7.60 -8.02 -7.51
N ILE A 167 -6.37 -8.09 -6.99
CA ILE A 167 -6.05 -8.54 -5.65
C ILE A 167 -5.87 -7.32 -4.76
N ALA A 168 -6.49 -7.32 -3.58
CA ALA A 168 -6.29 -6.28 -2.58
C ALA A 168 -4.79 -6.12 -2.23
N ARG A 169 -4.42 -4.92 -1.79
CA ARG A 169 -3.03 -4.49 -1.61
C ARG A 169 -2.22 -5.40 -0.68
N GLU A 170 -2.77 -5.68 0.51
CA GLU A 170 -2.10 -6.47 1.54
C GLU A 170 -1.87 -7.93 1.13
N PRO A 171 -2.87 -8.68 0.60
CA PRO A 171 -2.63 -10.00 0.02
C PRO A 171 -1.64 -9.99 -1.15
N ALA A 172 -1.63 -8.94 -1.97
CA ALA A 172 -0.72 -8.82 -3.11
C ALA A 172 0.76 -8.72 -2.69
N TYR A 173 1.07 -7.97 -1.62
CA TYR A 173 2.43 -7.89 -1.05
C TYR A 173 2.95 -9.28 -0.69
N HIS A 174 2.16 -10.00 0.10
CA HIS A 174 2.56 -11.32 0.55
C HIS A 174 2.70 -12.26 -0.65
N LEU A 175 1.79 -12.21 -1.62
CA LEU A 175 1.80 -13.12 -2.77
C LEU A 175 3.08 -12.94 -3.58
N LEU A 176 3.53 -11.71 -3.74
CA LEU A 176 4.80 -11.42 -4.42
C LEU A 176 5.99 -12.09 -3.73
N LEU A 177 6.03 -12.05 -2.39
CA LEU A 177 7.08 -12.72 -1.62
C LEU A 177 7.01 -14.24 -1.80
N VAL A 178 5.82 -14.84 -1.73
CA VAL A 178 5.64 -16.29 -1.97
C VAL A 178 6.14 -16.68 -3.37
N LEU A 179 5.76 -15.93 -4.40
CA LEU A 179 6.18 -16.19 -5.77
C LEU A 179 7.70 -16.07 -5.92
N HIS A 180 8.33 -15.07 -5.29
CA HIS A 180 9.78 -14.90 -5.32
C HIS A 180 10.53 -16.07 -4.64
N GLU A 181 9.99 -16.57 -3.52
CA GLU A 181 10.52 -17.76 -2.84
C GLU A 181 10.37 -19.02 -3.70
N LEU A 182 9.24 -19.19 -4.39
CA LEU A 182 9.03 -20.30 -5.34
C LEU A 182 10.02 -20.23 -6.50
N CYS A 183 10.27 -19.04 -7.06
CA CYS A 183 11.28 -18.85 -8.10
C CYS A 183 12.69 -19.22 -7.61
N THR A 184 13.04 -18.78 -6.40
CA THR A 184 14.34 -19.08 -5.78
C THR A 184 14.51 -20.58 -5.54
N ASN A 185 13.46 -21.27 -5.09
CA ASN A 185 13.48 -22.72 -4.89
C ASN A 185 13.59 -23.47 -6.21
N ALA A 186 12.84 -23.05 -7.23
CA ALA A 186 12.91 -23.64 -8.56
C ALA A 186 14.32 -23.51 -9.15
N LEU A 187 15.00 -22.38 -8.95
CA LEU A 187 16.37 -22.16 -9.42
C LEU A 187 17.40 -23.02 -8.68
N LYS A 188 17.27 -23.14 -7.35
CA LYS A 188 18.26 -23.84 -6.52
C LYS A 188 18.08 -25.37 -6.52
N HIS A 189 16.83 -25.82 -6.58
CA HIS A 189 16.46 -27.19 -6.22
C HIS A 189 15.43 -27.81 -7.17
N GLY A 190 14.77 -27.02 -8.02
CA GLY A 190 13.63 -27.46 -8.83
C GLY A 190 13.85 -27.31 -10.33
N ALA A 191 12.77 -27.07 -11.07
CA ALA A 191 12.79 -27.05 -12.53
C ALA A 191 13.84 -26.11 -13.13
N LEU A 192 14.00 -24.90 -12.58
CA LEU A 192 14.90 -23.91 -13.16
C LEU A 192 16.38 -24.18 -12.90
N SER A 193 16.73 -25.21 -12.12
CA SER A 193 18.11 -25.68 -11.99
C SER A 193 18.59 -26.45 -13.22
N ASP A 194 17.66 -27.02 -14.01
CA ASP A 194 17.95 -27.72 -15.26
C ASP A 194 17.66 -26.82 -16.49
N PRO A 195 18.50 -26.82 -17.54
CA PRO A 195 18.23 -26.07 -18.77
C PRO A 195 16.91 -26.42 -19.47
N ARG A 196 16.38 -27.64 -19.30
CA ARG A 196 15.12 -28.10 -19.91
C ARG A 196 13.91 -27.82 -19.04
N GLY A 197 14.11 -27.43 -17.79
CA GLY A 197 13.03 -27.25 -16.85
C GLY A 197 12.17 -26.04 -17.17
N ARG A 198 10.88 -26.17 -16.84
CA ARG A 198 9.84 -25.20 -17.11
C ARG A 198 8.98 -24.98 -15.88
N VAL A 199 8.47 -23.77 -15.75
CA VAL A 199 7.51 -23.37 -14.71
C VAL A 199 6.26 -22.83 -15.38
N SER A 200 5.11 -23.42 -15.05
CA SER A 200 3.80 -22.93 -15.46
C SER A 200 3.12 -22.25 -14.28
N ILE A 201 2.67 -21.01 -14.48
CA ILE A 201 1.99 -20.19 -13.49
C ILE A 201 0.62 -19.83 -14.06
N GLY A 202 -0.41 -20.49 -13.54
CA GLY A 202 -1.80 -20.29 -13.91
C GLY A 202 -2.60 -19.62 -12.79
N TRP A 203 -3.63 -18.85 -13.11
CA TRP A 203 -4.63 -18.47 -12.11
C TRP A 203 -6.04 -18.44 -12.69
N SER A 204 -7.04 -18.48 -11.82
CA SER A 204 -8.47 -18.41 -12.17
C SER A 204 -9.15 -17.21 -11.49
N ALA A 205 -10.33 -16.84 -12.00
CA ALA A 205 -11.06 -15.64 -11.56
C ALA A 205 -11.64 -15.77 -10.13
N ASP A 206 -11.69 -16.99 -9.59
CA ASP A 206 -12.05 -17.30 -8.21
C ASP A 206 -10.90 -17.08 -7.21
N GLY A 207 -9.73 -16.61 -7.67
CA GLY A 207 -8.61 -16.27 -6.80
C GLY A 207 -7.68 -17.44 -6.49
N VAL A 208 -7.74 -18.53 -7.25
CA VAL A 208 -6.77 -19.62 -7.15
C VAL A 208 -5.60 -19.37 -8.10
N LEU A 209 -4.39 -19.41 -7.56
CA LEU A 209 -3.12 -19.41 -8.30
C LEU A 209 -2.47 -20.79 -8.20
N LEU A 210 -1.94 -21.26 -9.32
CA LEU A 210 -1.33 -22.56 -9.47
C LEU A 210 0.06 -22.43 -10.07
N TRP A 211 1.06 -22.90 -9.34
CA TRP A 211 2.44 -23.02 -9.77
C TRP A 211 2.74 -24.50 -10.04
N ARG A 212 3.33 -24.81 -11.19
CA ARG A 212 3.76 -26.16 -11.56
C ARG A 212 5.16 -26.13 -12.15
N GLU A 213 6.03 -26.96 -11.60
CA GLU A 213 7.37 -27.21 -12.11
C GLU A 213 7.39 -28.51 -12.91
N ASN A 214 8.12 -28.53 -14.02
CA ASN A 214 8.32 -29.72 -14.84
C ASN A 214 9.72 -29.73 -15.47
N GLY A 215 10.21 -30.92 -15.81
CA GLY A 215 11.49 -31.08 -16.51
C GLY A 215 12.72 -30.73 -15.67
N GLY A 216 12.55 -30.66 -14.34
CA GLY A 216 13.64 -30.49 -13.38
C GLY A 216 14.18 -31.82 -12.86
N PRO A 217 15.16 -31.77 -11.95
CA PRO A 217 15.59 -32.94 -11.19
C PRO A 217 14.43 -33.51 -10.35
N PRO A 218 14.48 -34.80 -9.97
CA PRO A 218 13.48 -35.42 -9.13
C PRO A 218 13.31 -34.65 -7.82
N VAL A 219 12.09 -34.18 -7.56
CA VAL A 219 11.78 -33.45 -6.33
C VAL A 219 11.59 -34.44 -5.19
N LEU A 220 12.35 -34.24 -4.11
CA LEU A 220 12.16 -34.96 -2.85
C LEU A 220 11.40 -34.07 -1.87
N PRO A 221 10.43 -34.63 -1.12
CA PRO A 221 9.79 -33.90 -0.04
C PRO A 221 10.87 -33.39 0.93
N PRO A 222 10.84 -32.10 1.29
CA PRO A 222 11.89 -31.54 2.12
C PRO A 222 11.84 -32.17 3.52
N SER A 223 12.98 -32.69 4.00
CA SER A 223 13.12 -33.29 5.33
C SER A 223 12.94 -32.28 6.47
N ARG A 224 12.99 -30.98 6.15
CA ARG A 224 12.70 -29.85 7.05
C ARG A 224 11.80 -28.85 6.33
N GLN A 225 10.78 -28.35 7.00
CA GLN A 225 10.01 -27.21 6.48
C GLN A 225 10.91 -25.97 6.45
N GLY A 226 11.33 -25.55 5.25
CA GLY A 226 12.20 -24.37 5.07
C GLY A 226 11.56 -23.06 5.54
N LEU A 227 12.38 -22.01 5.61
CA LEU A 227 12.04 -20.65 6.06
C LEU A 227 10.76 -20.08 5.41
N GLY A 228 10.64 -20.26 4.09
CA GLY A 228 9.46 -19.91 3.30
C GLY A 228 8.25 -20.84 3.43
N THR A 229 8.25 -21.75 4.41
CA THR A 229 7.11 -22.62 4.73
C THR A 229 6.40 -22.15 5.99
N ARG A 230 7.16 -21.74 7.01
CA ARG A 230 6.64 -21.34 8.32
C ARG A 230 6.06 -19.92 8.32
N MET A 231 6.58 -19.04 7.47
CA MET A 231 6.19 -17.63 7.41
C MET A 231 4.88 -17.40 6.66
N PHE A 232 4.58 -18.24 5.67
CA PHE A 232 3.44 -18.06 4.76
C PHE A 232 2.23 -18.95 5.09
N ALA A 233 2.41 -19.97 5.93
CA ALA A 233 1.32 -20.85 6.40
C ALA A 233 0.39 -20.19 7.43
N ARG A 234 0.71 -18.99 7.94
CA ARG A 234 -0.04 -18.27 8.99
C ARG A 234 -0.60 -16.92 8.52
N GLN A 235 -1.05 -16.83 7.27
CA GLN A 235 -1.66 -15.61 6.73
C GLN A 235 -3.18 -15.78 6.68
N GLN A 236 -3.94 -14.80 7.19
CA GLN A 236 -5.42 -14.84 7.20
C GLN A 236 -6.03 -14.80 5.79
N HIS A 237 -5.23 -14.39 4.79
CA HIS A 237 -5.67 -14.01 3.45
C HIS A 237 -5.69 -15.15 2.41
N TRP A 238 -5.13 -16.33 2.71
CA TRP A 238 -5.07 -17.44 1.73
C TRP A 238 -4.88 -18.82 2.36
N THR A 239 -4.94 -19.86 1.52
CA THR A 239 -4.41 -21.20 1.82
C THR A 239 -3.30 -21.57 0.82
N LEU A 240 -2.33 -22.36 1.28
CA LEU A 240 -1.22 -22.87 0.46
C LEU A 240 -1.15 -24.39 0.60
N GLU A 241 -1.35 -25.10 -0.50
CA GLU A 241 -1.19 -26.54 -0.64
C GLU A 241 0.00 -26.83 -1.54
N ARG A 242 0.78 -27.85 -1.20
CA ARG A 242 1.99 -28.23 -1.94
C ARG A 242 2.06 -29.72 -2.13
N ASP A 243 2.38 -30.12 -3.34
CA ASP A 243 2.59 -31.49 -3.74
C ASP A 243 4.00 -31.62 -4.34
N PHE A 244 4.82 -32.46 -3.71
CA PHE A 244 6.21 -32.72 -4.08
C PHE A 244 6.29 -34.02 -4.87
N ALA A 245 5.71 -34.02 -6.08
CA ALA A 245 5.78 -35.17 -6.98
C ALA A 245 7.19 -35.28 -7.59
N PRO A 246 7.69 -36.50 -7.89
CA PRO A 246 9.00 -36.67 -8.52
C PRO A 246 9.15 -35.93 -9.86
N SER A 247 8.05 -35.68 -10.56
CA SER A 247 8.03 -34.91 -11.81
C SER A 247 8.25 -33.41 -11.64
N GLY A 248 8.06 -32.88 -10.43
CA GLY A 248 8.16 -31.46 -10.12
C GLY A 248 7.19 -31.02 -9.02
N LEU A 249 7.48 -29.86 -8.43
CA LEU A 249 6.66 -29.22 -7.41
C LEU A 249 5.36 -28.64 -8.01
N THR A 250 4.22 -28.93 -7.38
CA THR A 250 2.96 -28.22 -7.61
C THR A 250 2.56 -27.46 -6.35
N CYS A 251 2.30 -26.15 -6.47
CA CYS A 251 1.76 -25.33 -5.39
C CYS A 251 0.41 -24.73 -5.79
N ARG A 252 -0.61 -24.93 -4.97
CA ARG A 252 -1.92 -24.31 -5.10
C ARG A 252 -2.09 -23.26 -4.01
N ILE A 253 -2.26 -22.00 -4.40
CA ILE A 253 -2.47 -20.86 -3.52
C ILE A 253 -3.89 -20.35 -3.75
N ALA A 254 -4.77 -20.46 -2.76
CA ALA A 254 -6.15 -19.97 -2.88
C ALA A 254 -6.35 -18.73 -2.01
N LEU A 255 -6.65 -17.58 -2.64
CA LEU A 255 -6.99 -16.35 -1.95
C LEU A 255 -8.34 -16.50 -1.24
N ARG A 256 -8.46 -16.01 0.00
CA ARG A 256 -9.71 -15.99 0.75
C ARG A 256 -10.48 -14.70 0.44
N ALA A 257 -11.80 -14.80 0.29
CA ALA A 257 -12.64 -13.62 0.12
C ALA A 257 -12.63 -12.75 1.41
N PRO A 258 -12.67 -11.41 1.30
CA PRO A 258 -12.81 -10.61 0.09
C PRO A 258 -11.46 -10.09 -0.44
N ALA A 259 -10.52 -10.98 -0.81
CA ALA A 259 -9.27 -10.55 -1.45
C ALA A 259 -9.42 -10.17 -2.93
N THR A 260 -10.59 -10.39 -3.55
CA THR A 260 -10.86 -10.11 -4.96
C THR A 260 -11.79 -8.91 -5.11
N VAL A 261 -11.32 -7.87 -5.82
CA VAL A 261 -12.16 -6.74 -6.23
C VAL A 261 -12.63 -7.03 -7.66
N ARG A 262 -13.91 -7.38 -7.82
CA ARG A 262 -14.53 -7.39 -9.15
C ARG A 262 -14.70 -5.94 -9.62
N ARG A 263 -14.32 -5.67 -10.87
CA ARG A 263 -14.70 -4.43 -11.55
C ARG A 263 -16.22 -4.34 -11.68
#